data_AF-A0A9W8UFH1-F1
#
_entry.id   AF-A0A9W8UFH1-F1
#
_cell.length_a   1.000
_cell.length_b   1.000
_cell.length_c   1.000
_cell.angle_alpha   90.00
_cell.angle_beta   90.00
_cell.angle_gamma   90.00
#
_symmetry.space_group_name_H-M   'P 1'
#
loop_
_entity.id
_entity.type
_entity.pdbx_description
1 polymer ?
#
loop_
_entity_poly.entity_id
_entity_poly.type
_entity_poly.pdbx_seq_one_letter_code
_entity_poly.pdbx_strand_id
1 'polypeptide(L)'
;MDEEDPFASFAVADVSSDEADEVETSKSRRTGQSEEAWREIQKDYKAKVENGNIYEKIKLPLDNGASKMDIQEVIHAVEEHYFFRRYKEAEQLANDTLSTSTGLDKDSMQVLKVYQDKSHQRNTSA
;
A
#
# COMPACT_ATOMS: atom_id res chain seq x y z
N MET A 1 46.19 -9.52 -0.32
CA MET A 1 44.95 -8.89 0.14
C MET A 1 44.15 -8.72 -1.14
N ASP A 2 43.61 -9.84 -1.60
CA ASP A 2 42.85 -9.90 -2.85
C ASP A 2 41.44 -9.41 -2.52
N GLU A 3 41.05 -8.32 -3.17
CA GLU A 3 39.74 -7.69 -3.04
C GLU A 3 38.70 -8.61 -3.69
N GLU A 4 37.85 -9.24 -2.86
CA GLU A 4 36.70 -9.99 -3.36
C GLU A 4 35.65 -9.02 -3.90
N ASP A 5 35.40 -9.13 -5.20
CA ASP A 5 34.43 -8.34 -5.95
C ASP A 5 32.99 -8.73 -5.53
N PRO A 6 32.25 -7.86 -4.82
CA PRO A 6 30.97 -8.22 -4.19
C PRO A 6 29.83 -8.47 -5.20
N PHE A 7 30.07 -8.22 -6.48
CA PHE A 7 29.10 -8.46 -7.57
C PHE A 7 29.13 -9.87 -8.15
N ALA A 8 30.11 -10.71 -7.79
CA ALA A 8 30.17 -12.10 -8.25
C ALA A 8 29.09 -13.02 -7.62
N SER A 9 28.33 -12.53 -6.63
CA SER A 9 27.25 -13.29 -5.98
C SER A 9 25.90 -13.23 -6.69
N PHE A 10 25.74 -12.34 -7.67
CA PHE A 10 24.57 -12.28 -8.54
C PHE A 10 24.88 -13.02 -9.86
N ALA A 11 25.04 -14.35 -9.77
CA ALA A 11 25.01 -15.19 -10.94
C ALA A 11 23.57 -15.28 -11.44
N VAL A 12 23.25 -14.50 -12.48
CA VAL A 12 22.05 -14.69 -13.29
C VAL A 12 22.19 -16.07 -13.92
N ALA A 13 21.42 -17.03 -13.44
CA ALA A 13 21.39 -18.36 -14.00
C ALA A 13 20.82 -18.28 -15.43
N ASP A 14 21.73 -18.29 -16.39
CA ASP A 14 21.48 -18.48 -17.81
C ASP A 14 20.85 -19.87 -17.98
N VAL A 15 19.51 -19.92 -18.11
CA VAL A 15 18.78 -21.16 -18.36
C VAL A 15 18.86 -21.46 -19.85
N SER A 16 19.97 -22.06 -20.26
CA SER A 16 20.16 -22.62 -21.58
C SER A 16 19.23 -23.83 -21.77
N SER A 17 18.42 -23.74 -22.81
CA SER A 17 17.52 -24.77 -23.32
C SER A 17 18.31 -25.80 -24.15
N ASP A 18 18.37 -27.06 -23.73
CA ASP A 18 18.32 -28.23 -24.65
C ASP A 18 18.09 -29.56 -23.91
N GLU A 19 17.54 -30.51 -24.65
CA GLU A 19 16.77 -31.73 -24.34
C GLU A 19 17.50 -32.91 -23.66
N ALA A 20 16.87 -33.56 -22.66
CA ALA A 20 17.07 -35.00 -22.34
C ALA A 20 16.03 -35.55 -21.33
N ASP A 21 15.12 -36.38 -21.86
CA ASP A 21 14.53 -37.62 -21.33
C ASP A 21 13.69 -37.68 -20.03
N GLU A 22 12.53 -38.31 -20.19
CA GLU A 22 11.47 -38.60 -19.20
C GLU A 22 11.93 -39.49 -18.04
N VAL A 23 11.81 -39.04 -16.79
CA VAL A 23 11.11 -39.76 -15.70
C VAL A 23 11.03 -38.91 -14.42
N GLU A 24 9.92 -39.08 -13.70
CA GLU A 24 9.60 -38.58 -12.35
C GLU A 24 8.79 -37.26 -12.27
N THR A 25 7.56 -37.35 -12.78
CA THR A 25 6.43 -36.56 -12.28
C THR A 25 6.21 -36.83 -10.78
N SER A 26 6.34 -35.81 -9.92
CA SER A 26 5.49 -35.57 -8.72
C SER A 26 6.16 -34.74 -7.59
N LYS A 27 6.91 -33.70 -7.92
CA LYS A 27 6.94 -32.52 -7.04
C LYS A 27 6.16 -31.42 -7.74
N SER A 28 4.83 -31.49 -7.61
CA SER A 28 3.94 -30.40 -8.03
C SER A 28 4.52 -29.10 -7.51
N ARG A 29 5.05 -28.25 -8.40
CA ARG A 29 5.60 -26.94 -8.01
C ARG A 29 4.52 -26.24 -7.22
N ARG A 30 4.78 -26.02 -5.93
CA ARG A 30 3.81 -25.51 -4.94
C ARG A 30 3.20 -24.14 -5.32
N THR A 31 3.75 -23.50 -6.34
CA THR A 31 3.43 -22.17 -6.86
C THR A 31 3.31 -22.14 -8.40
N GLY A 32 3.32 -23.29 -9.09
CA GLY A 32 3.20 -23.33 -10.55
C GLY A 32 1.75 -23.24 -10.99
N GLN A 33 1.27 -22.06 -11.36
CA GLN A 33 0.06 -21.94 -12.20
C GLN A 33 0.45 -22.30 -13.65
N SER A 34 -0.39 -23.04 -14.36
CA SER A 34 -0.20 -23.27 -15.79
C SER A 34 -0.43 -21.98 -16.57
N GLU A 35 0.13 -21.87 -17.78
CA GLU A 35 -0.05 -20.66 -18.60
C GLU A 35 -1.53 -20.45 -18.93
N GLU A 36 -2.29 -21.51 -19.19
CA GLU A 36 -3.72 -21.40 -19.50
C GLU A 36 -4.50 -20.80 -18.32
N ALA A 37 -4.22 -21.25 -17.09
CA ALA A 37 -4.83 -20.71 -15.89
C ALA A 37 -4.46 -19.22 -15.65
N TRP A 38 -3.22 -18.83 -15.98
CA TRP A 38 -2.81 -17.42 -15.92
C TRP A 38 -3.51 -16.57 -16.99
N ARG A 39 -3.69 -17.08 -18.21
CA ARG A 39 -4.41 -16.38 -19.28
C ARG A 39 -5.88 -16.15 -18.95
N GLU A 40 -6.51 -17.08 -18.25
CA GLU A 40 -7.88 -16.89 -17.73
C GLU A 40 -7.94 -15.77 -16.69
N ILE A 41 -7.05 -15.80 -15.69
CA ILE A 41 -6.95 -14.74 -14.68
C ILE A 41 -6.62 -13.38 -15.33
N GLN A 42 -5.73 -13.37 -16.33
CA GLN A 42 -5.33 -12.16 -17.03
C GLN A 42 -6.51 -11.47 -17.74
N LYS A 43 -7.43 -12.25 -18.33
CA LYS A 43 -8.63 -11.71 -18.99
C LYS A 43 -9.54 -10.99 -18.01
N ASP A 44 -9.67 -11.54 -16.81
CA ASP A 44 -10.56 -11.02 -15.77
C ASP A 44 -9.87 -10.02 -14.82
N TYR A 45 -8.54 -9.91 -14.90
CA TYR A 45 -7.77 -9.03 -14.04
C TYR A 45 -8.06 -7.55 -14.34
N LYS A 46 -8.54 -6.85 -13.32
CA LYS A 46 -8.66 -5.39 -13.31
C LYS A 46 -7.70 -4.84 -12.28
N ALA A 47 -6.77 -4.01 -12.73
CA ALA A 47 -5.88 -3.29 -11.83
C ALA A 47 -6.72 -2.47 -10.85
N LYS A 48 -6.41 -2.59 -9.57
CA LYS A 48 -7.04 -1.79 -8.52
C LYS A 48 -6.56 -0.34 -8.68
N VAL A 49 -7.47 0.56 -9.04
CA VAL A 49 -7.18 2.00 -9.13
C VAL A 49 -7.76 2.68 -7.90
N GLU A 50 -6.90 3.18 -7.01
CA GLU A 50 -7.32 3.97 -5.86
C GLU A 50 -7.41 5.45 -6.27
N ASN A 51 -8.65 5.97 -6.37
CA ASN A 51 -8.93 7.36 -6.77
C ASN A 51 -9.02 8.33 -5.57
N GLY A 52 -8.43 7.97 -4.43
CA GLY A 52 -8.48 8.80 -3.23
C GLY A 52 -9.78 8.69 -2.41
N ASN A 53 -10.53 7.60 -2.57
CA ASN A 53 -11.82 7.41 -1.90
C ASN A 53 -11.72 6.44 -0.72
N ILE A 54 -10.54 6.27 -0.10
CA ILE A 54 -10.40 5.42 1.08
C ILE A 54 -11.28 5.92 2.23
N TYR A 55 -11.48 7.26 2.34
CA TYR A 55 -12.34 7.88 3.35
C TYR A 55 -13.77 7.33 3.38
N GLU A 56 -14.31 6.85 2.25
CA GLU A 56 -15.68 6.31 2.15
C GLU A 56 -15.86 4.97 2.86
N LYS A 57 -14.76 4.23 3.05
CA LYS A 57 -14.78 2.88 3.65
C LYS A 57 -14.52 2.91 5.14
N ILE A 58 -14.05 4.03 5.66
CA ILE A 58 -13.67 4.21 7.05
C ILE A 58 -14.91 4.50 7.89
N LYS A 59 -14.96 3.90 9.07
CA LYS A 59 -15.97 4.19 10.08
C LYS A 59 -15.40 5.20 11.07
N LEU A 60 -15.84 6.45 10.97
CA LEU A 60 -15.57 7.50 11.95
C LEU A 60 -16.81 7.76 12.83
N PRO A 61 -16.62 8.20 14.09
CA PRO A 61 -15.35 8.40 14.78
C PRO A 61 -14.70 7.08 15.22
N LEU A 62 -13.37 7.08 15.42
CA LEU A 62 -12.68 5.91 15.95
C LEU A 62 -12.95 5.75 17.45
N ASP A 63 -13.51 4.59 17.82
CA ASP A 63 -13.73 4.19 19.21
C ASP A 63 -12.41 3.96 19.97
N ASN A 64 -12.45 3.97 21.30
CA ASN A 64 -11.30 3.68 22.18
C ASN A 64 -10.64 2.31 21.97
N GLY A 65 -11.31 1.40 21.26
CA GLY A 65 -10.79 0.07 20.89
C GLY A 65 -10.32 -0.05 19.45
N ALA A 66 -10.17 1.07 18.72
CA ALA A 66 -9.73 1.06 17.33
C ALA A 66 -8.39 0.34 17.18
N SER A 67 -8.32 -0.54 16.20
CA SER A 67 -7.09 -1.26 15.90
C SER A 67 -6.07 -0.33 15.24
N LYS A 68 -4.80 -0.73 15.27
CA LYS A 68 -3.74 -0.02 14.55
C LYS A 68 -4.06 0.10 13.04
N MET A 69 -4.75 -0.90 12.48
CA MET A 69 -5.16 -0.88 11.09
C MET A 69 -6.19 0.22 10.83
N ASP A 70 -7.21 0.33 11.69
CA ASP A 70 -8.25 1.36 11.56
C ASP A 70 -7.62 2.76 11.61
N ILE A 71 -6.72 3.00 12.56
CA ILE A 71 -5.99 4.27 12.68
C ILE A 71 -5.17 4.57 11.41
N GLN A 72 -4.48 3.57 10.88
CA GLN A 72 -3.68 3.73 9.67
C GLN A 72 -4.55 4.04 8.44
N GLU A 73 -5.73 3.42 8.32
CA GLU A 73 -6.66 3.73 7.24
C GLU A 73 -7.08 5.19 7.28
N VAL A 74 -7.37 5.74 8.47
CA VAL A 74 -7.72 7.17 8.61
C VAL A 74 -6.58 8.07 8.17
N ILE A 75 -5.34 7.77 8.60
CA ILE A 75 -4.16 8.53 8.18
C ILE A 75 -4.02 8.48 6.65
N HIS A 76 -4.11 7.30 6.05
CA HIS A 76 -4.01 7.15 4.60
C HIS A 76 -5.10 7.92 3.86
N ALA A 77 -6.32 7.97 4.37
CA ALA A 77 -7.40 8.74 3.75
C ALA A 77 -7.10 10.25 3.75
N VAL A 78 -6.56 10.78 4.86
CA VAL A 78 -6.12 12.18 4.92
C VAL A 78 -4.96 12.43 3.94
N GLU A 79 -3.98 11.52 3.90
CA GLU A 79 -2.85 11.59 2.97
C GLU A 79 -3.31 11.57 1.51
N GLU A 80 -4.24 10.69 1.15
CA GLU A 80 -4.81 10.61 -0.18
C GLU A 80 -5.46 11.95 -0.56
N HIS A 81 -6.34 12.51 0.26
CA HIS A 81 -6.93 13.82 -0.04
C HIS A 81 -5.85 14.88 -0.29
N TYR A 82 -4.78 14.89 0.51
CA TYR A 82 -3.65 15.80 0.32
C TYR A 82 -2.91 15.57 -1.02
N PHE A 83 -2.59 14.32 -1.37
CA PHE A 83 -1.87 13.99 -2.61
C PHE A 83 -2.73 14.22 -3.87
N PHE A 84 -4.03 14.01 -3.78
CA PHE A 84 -5.00 14.37 -4.82
C PHE A 84 -5.30 15.88 -4.88
N ARG A 85 -4.59 16.70 -4.10
CA ARG A 85 -4.74 18.17 -4.01
C ARG A 85 -6.12 18.65 -3.55
N ARG A 86 -6.88 17.77 -2.91
CA ARG A 86 -8.14 18.09 -2.22
C ARG A 86 -7.82 18.56 -0.80
N TYR A 87 -7.14 19.70 -0.71
CA TYR A 87 -6.57 20.18 0.54
C TYR A 87 -7.63 20.57 1.58
N LYS A 88 -8.77 21.11 1.13
CA LYS A 88 -9.87 21.46 2.01
C LYS A 88 -10.47 20.23 2.68
N GLU A 89 -10.69 19.17 1.91
CA GLU A 89 -11.23 17.89 2.39
C GLU A 89 -10.22 17.18 3.31
N ALA A 90 -8.92 17.23 2.99
CA ALA A 90 -7.87 16.70 3.84
C ALA A 90 -7.84 17.40 5.22
N GLU A 91 -7.92 18.73 5.22
CA GLU A 91 -7.93 19.53 6.45
C GLU A 91 -9.17 19.23 7.30
N GLN A 92 -10.35 19.17 6.68
CA GLN A 92 -11.60 18.85 7.37
C GLN A 92 -11.56 17.45 7.99
N LEU A 93 -11.15 16.45 7.22
CA LEU A 93 -11.08 15.07 7.69
C LEU A 93 -10.09 14.90 8.85
N ALA A 94 -8.93 15.56 8.78
CA ALA A 94 -7.95 15.55 9.86
C ALA A 94 -8.50 16.23 11.14
N ASN A 95 -9.18 17.37 10.99
CA ASN A 95 -9.77 18.10 12.12
C ASN A 95 -10.90 17.31 12.79
N ASP A 96 -11.81 16.74 12.01
CA ASP A 96 -12.93 15.93 12.50
C ASP A 96 -12.42 14.69 13.24
N THR A 97 -11.40 14.05 12.69
CA THR A 97 -10.74 12.88 13.29
C THR A 97 -10.11 13.25 14.63
N LEU A 98 -9.32 14.34 14.69
CA LEU A 98 -8.64 14.79 15.90
C LEU A 98 -9.62 15.28 17.00
N SER A 99 -10.78 15.80 16.60
CA SER A 99 -11.78 16.35 17.53
C SER A 99 -12.72 15.28 18.09
N THR A 100 -13.06 14.27 17.29
CA THR A 100 -14.13 13.31 17.62
C THR A 100 -13.61 11.95 18.07
N SER A 101 -12.42 11.55 17.61
CA SER A 101 -11.88 10.22 17.89
C SER A 101 -11.11 10.19 19.20
N THR A 102 -11.38 9.19 20.03
CA THR A 102 -10.71 9.01 21.33
C THR A 102 -9.71 7.85 21.34
N GLY A 103 -9.73 6.99 20.31
CA GLY A 103 -8.82 5.85 20.15
C GLY A 103 -7.47 6.14 19.49
N LEU A 104 -7.13 7.41 19.23
CA LEU A 104 -5.89 7.77 18.55
C LEU A 104 -4.68 7.72 19.50
N ASP A 105 -3.62 7.03 19.07
CA ASP A 105 -2.33 7.12 19.74
C ASP A 105 -1.63 8.46 19.46
N LYS A 106 -0.63 8.78 20.27
CA LYS A 106 0.06 10.07 20.25
C LYS A 106 0.78 10.34 18.93
N ASP A 107 1.38 9.32 18.32
CA ASP A 107 2.15 9.46 17.09
C ASP A 107 1.20 9.68 15.91
N SER A 108 0.10 8.93 15.87
CA SER A 108 -0.98 9.10 14.88
C SER A 108 -1.61 10.49 14.95
N MET A 109 -1.87 11.02 16.16
CA MET A 109 -2.33 12.40 16.33
C MET A 109 -1.32 13.42 15.79
N GLN A 110 -0.02 13.20 15.99
CA GLN A 110 1.02 14.09 15.48
C GLN A 110 1.06 14.08 13.95
N VAL A 111 0.95 12.91 13.32
CA VAL A 111 0.91 12.78 11.86
C VAL A 111 -0.31 13.52 11.29
N LEU A 112 -1.50 13.32 11.87
CA LEU A 112 -2.72 14.01 11.44
C LEU A 112 -2.59 15.54 11.53
N LYS A 113 -2.00 16.06 12.61
CA LYS A 113 -1.74 17.50 12.76
C LYS A 113 -0.80 18.04 11.69
N VAL A 114 0.28 17.31 11.37
CA VAL A 114 1.21 17.70 10.31
C VAL A 114 0.49 17.80 8.95
N TYR A 115 -0.38 16.84 8.64
CA TYR A 115 -1.14 16.90 7.39
C TYR A 115 -2.26 17.94 7.41
N GLN A 116 -2.87 18.21 8.55
CA GLN A 116 -3.80 19.32 8.72
C GLN A 116 -3.11 20.66 8.40
N ASP A 117 -1.96 20.93 9.03
CA ASP A 117 -1.20 22.17 8.83
C ASP A 117 -0.73 22.33 7.38
N LYS A 118 -0.18 21.26 6.80
CA LYS A 118 0.22 21.24 5.38
C LYS A 118 -0.96 21.50 4.46
N SER A 119 -2.12 20.90 4.74
CA SER A 119 -3.33 21.07 3.93
C SER A 119 -3.85 22.50 4.03
N HIS A 120 -3.94 23.06 5.25
CA HIS A 120 -4.35 24.44 5.47
C HIS A 120 -3.41 25.43 4.75
N GLN A 121 -2.09 25.23 4.85
CA GLN A 121 -1.11 26.08 4.16
C GLN A 121 -1.30 26.02 2.64
N ARG A 122 -1.49 24.83 2.07
CA ARG A 122 -1.71 24.64 0.63
C ARG A 122 -3.05 25.19 0.15
N ASN A 123 -4.09 25.06 0.95
CA ASN A 123 -5.44 25.54 0.67
C ASN A 123 -5.50 27.09 0.67
N THR A 124 -4.78 27.73 1.59
CA THR A 124 -4.73 29.20 1.70
C THR A 124 -3.73 29.86 0.73
N SER A 125 -2.79 29.09 0.18
CA SER A 125 -1.81 29.56 -0.81
C SER A 125 -2.24 29.34 -2.27
N ALA A 126 -3.42 28.75 -2.50
CA ALA A 126 -4.01 28.48 -3.82
C ALA A 126 -5.01 29.57 -4.21
#